data_AF-A0AAV7DB29-F1
#
_entry.id   AF-A0AAV7DB29-F1
#
_cell.length_a   1.000
_cell.length_b   1.000
_cell.length_c   1.000
_cell.angle_alpha   90.00
_cell.angle_beta   90.00
_cell.angle_gamma   90.00
#
_symmetry.space_group_name_H-M   'P 1'
#
loop_
_entity.id
_entity.type
_entity.pdbx_description
1 polymer ?
#
loop_
_entity_poly.entity_id
_entity_poly.type
_entity_poly.pdbx_seq_one_letter_code
_entity_poly.pdbx_strand_id
1 'polypeptide(L)'
;MEEQKENRPLQNTGCQEEELCGSIKNVELSAGVKRMVSGGQEDKGIHPTKPSAGDFSDPVYKEIAFANGCINRMGKDELKAKLTELKLDTRGVKDVLKKRLKNYYKKQKLKQPNDFEAYYDYICVIDFEATCEEGNTPDYIHEIIEFPIVLVNTRTMDIEETFQRYVRPELKPKLSEFCINLTGITQVSVRNAQFFSCSYKECL
;
A
#
# COMPACT_ATOMS: atom_id res chain seq x y z
N MET A 1 16.19 -59.26 6.84
CA MET A 1 15.61 -58.12 6.12
C MET A 1 16.63 -57.01 6.14
N GLU A 2 16.89 -56.48 4.95
CA GLU A 2 17.56 -55.22 4.63
C GLU A 2 19.09 -55.14 4.77
N GLU A 3 19.71 -55.24 3.60
CA GLU A 3 21.10 -54.96 3.28
C GLU A 3 21.42 -53.46 3.31
N GLN A 4 22.68 -53.20 3.66
CA GLN A 4 23.38 -51.94 3.53
C GLN A 4 23.84 -51.70 2.08
N LYS A 5 23.93 -50.42 1.65
CA LYS A 5 25.20 -49.77 1.22
C LYS A 5 24.99 -48.38 0.58
N GLU A 6 25.63 -47.40 1.21
CA GLU A 6 26.59 -46.42 0.69
C GLU A 6 26.38 -45.62 -0.62
N ASN A 7 26.80 -44.35 -0.56
CA ASN A 7 26.67 -43.25 -1.51
C ASN A 7 27.48 -43.35 -2.83
N ARG A 8 26.94 -42.62 -3.83
CA ARG A 8 27.56 -41.69 -4.80
C ARG A 8 27.50 -42.12 -6.31
N PRO A 9 27.67 -41.21 -7.29
CA PRO A 9 26.63 -40.35 -7.90
C PRO A 9 26.52 -40.53 -9.43
N LEU A 10 25.33 -40.34 -10.02
CA LEU A 10 25.11 -40.15 -11.47
C LEU A 10 23.80 -39.34 -11.62
N GLN A 11 23.58 -38.38 -12.51
CA GLN A 11 24.37 -37.72 -13.54
C GLN A 11 23.58 -36.44 -13.90
N ASN A 12 24.29 -35.34 -14.10
CA ASN A 12 23.78 -34.17 -14.82
C ASN A 12 23.49 -34.62 -16.26
N THR A 13 22.21 -34.74 -16.62
CA THR A 13 21.76 -34.75 -18.02
C THR A 13 20.95 -33.48 -18.19
N GLY A 14 21.51 -32.56 -18.96
CA GLY A 14 20.87 -31.29 -19.28
C GLY A 14 19.59 -31.49 -20.09
N CYS A 15 18.85 -30.38 -20.17
CA CYS A 15 17.57 -30.14 -20.84
C CYS A 15 16.38 -30.15 -19.88
N GLN A 16 16.00 -28.93 -19.44
CA GLN A 16 14.63 -28.41 -19.22
C GLN A 16 14.57 -27.28 -18.16
N GLU A 17 15.60 -26.41 -18.08
CA GLU A 17 15.45 -25.08 -17.45
C GLU A 17 14.68 -24.09 -18.35
N GLU A 18 14.46 -24.43 -19.62
CA GLU A 18 13.73 -23.57 -20.57
C GLU A 18 12.19 -23.65 -20.46
N GLU A 19 11.61 -24.71 -19.89
CA GLU A 19 10.13 -24.84 -19.79
C GLU A 19 9.50 -23.99 -18.68
N LEU A 20 10.26 -23.69 -17.60
CA LEU A 20 9.73 -22.92 -16.47
C LEU A 20 9.63 -21.40 -16.77
N CYS A 21 10.44 -20.91 -17.71
CA CYS A 21 10.38 -19.54 -18.21
C CYS A 21 9.36 -19.35 -19.34
N GLY A 22 9.08 -20.41 -20.12
CA GLY A 22 8.14 -20.38 -21.25
C GLY A 22 6.68 -20.16 -20.87
N SER A 23 6.27 -20.66 -19.70
CA SER A 23 4.85 -20.60 -19.27
C SER A 23 4.34 -19.17 -18.95
N ILE A 24 5.23 -18.18 -18.83
CA ILE A 24 4.83 -16.78 -18.61
C ILE A 24 4.78 -15.98 -19.92
N LYS A 25 5.44 -16.45 -20.99
CA LYS A 25 5.57 -15.71 -22.26
C LYS A 25 4.42 -15.97 -23.26
N ASN A 26 3.67 -17.07 -23.12
CA ASN A 26 2.67 -17.52 -24.12
C ASN A 26 1.20 -17.33 -23.72
N VAL A 27 0.81 -16.13 -23.26
CA VAL A 27 -0.63 -15.78 -23.19
C VAL A 27 -0.92 -14.78 -24.31
N GLU A 28 -1.14 -15.33 -25.50
CA GLU A 28 -1.51 -14.57 -26.69
C GLU A 28 -2.97 -14.07 -26.58
N LEU A 29 -3.18 -12.84 -27.03
CA LEU A 29 -4.43 -12.10 -26.91
C LEU A 29 -5.50 -12.69 -27.84
N SER A 30 -6.68 -13.01 -27.29
CA SER A 30 -7.90 -13.14 -28.09
C SER A 30 -8.91 -12.05 -27.71
N ALA A 31 -9.50 -11.47 -28.76
CA ALA A 31 -10.33 -10.28 -28.70
C ALA A 31 -11.79 -10.58 -28.30
N GLY A 32 -12.33 -9.71 -27.46
CA GLY A 32 -13.67 -9.12 -27.61
C GLY A 32 -14.88 -9.90 -27.11
N VAL A 33 -15.68 -9.26 -26.24
CA VAL A 33 -17.15 -9.30 -26.34
C VAL A 33 -17.69 -7.90 -26.02
N LYS A 34 -18.28 -7.22 -27.01
CA LYS A 34 -19.11 -6.02 -26.81
C LYS A 34 -20.43 -6.44 -26.18
N ARG A 35 -20.85 -5.77 -25.11
CA ARG A 35 -22.28 -5.65 -24.76
C ARG A 35 -22.66 -4.19 -24.65
N MET A 36 -23.61 -3.80 -25.50
CA MET A 36 -24.41 -2.59 -25.39
C MET A 36 -25.47 -2.84 -24.31
N VAL A 37 -25.78 -1.85 -23.48
CA VAL A 37 -27.17 -1.45 -23.12
C VAL A 37 -27.13 -0.20 -22.24
N SER A 38 -28.15 0.61 -22.48
CA SER A 38 -28.51 1.95 -22.07
C SER A 38 -29.10 2.11 -20.66
N GLY A 39 -28.88 3.30 -20.07
CA GLY A 39 -29.94 4.10 -19.44
C GLY A 39 -30.15 4.00 -17.91
N GLY A 40 -29.86 5.09 -17.20
CA GLY A 40 -30.83 5.81 -16.36
C GLY A 40 -31.11 5.39 -14.90
N GLN A 41 -30.58 6.23 -13.98
CA GLN A 41 -31.14 6.75 -12.71
C GLN A 41 -31.13 6.00 -11.36
N GLU A 42 -30.53 6.73 -10.40
CA GLU A 42 -30.91 7.01 -9.00
C GLU A 42 -30.48 6.08 -7.83
N ASP A 43 -29.32 6.45 -7.30
CA ASP A 43 -28.94 6.71 -5.89
C ASP A 43 -29.79 6.07 -4.76
N LYS A 44 -29.27 4.95 -4.21
CA LYS A 44 -29.43 4.57 -2.81
C LYS A 44 -28.12 3.98 -2.30
N GLY A 45 -27.57 4.60 -1.26
CA GLY A 45 -26.27 4.30 -0.65
C GLY A 45 -25.97 2.79 -0.53
N ILE A 46 -24.95 2.36 -1.25
CA ILE A 46 -24.45 0.99 -1.25
C ILE A 46 -23.34 0.88 -0.20
N HIS A 47 -23.66 0.29 0.95
CA HIS A 47 -22.63 -0.25 1.83
C HIS A 47 -21.89 -1.38 1.07
N PRO A 48 -20.54 -1.44 1.12
CA PRO A 48 -19.81 -2.52 0.47
C PRO A 48 -20.16 -3.85 1.14
N THR A 49 -21.01 -4.64 0.49
CA THR A 49 -21.35 -6.00 0.91
C THR A 49 -20.10 -6.85 0.77
N LYS A 50 -19.69 -7.52 1.85
CA LYS A 50 -18.60 -8.51 1.81
C LYS A 50 -18.91 -9.55 0.72
N PRO A 51 -17.95 -9.89 -0.15
CA PRO A 51 -18.18 -10.88 -1.19
C PRO A 51 -18.54 -12.21 -0.55
N SER A 52 -19.61 -12.82 -1.03
CA SER A 52 -20.08 -14.13 -0.59
C SER A 52 -19.17 -15.21 -1.17
N ALA A 53 -19.18 -16.41 -0.58
CA ALA A 53 -18.30 -17.52 -1.02
C ALA A 53 -18.46 -17.92 -2.51
N GLY A 54 -19.54 -17.48 -3.18
CA GLY A 54 -19.77 -17.68 -4.62
C GLY A 54 -19.02 -16.72 -5.55
N ASP A 55 -18.46 -15.61 -5.04
CA ASP A 55 -17.86 -14.54 -5.86
C ASP A 55 -16.44 -14.86 -6.37
N PHE A 56 -15.86 -15.99 -5.95
CA PHE A 56 -14.56 -16.49 -6.42
C PHE A 56 -14.66 -17.66 -7.41
N SER A 57 -15.86 -17.89 -7.94
CA SER A 57 -16.11 -18.97 -8.90
C SER A 57 -15.52 -18.70 -10.30
N ASP A 58 -15.11 -17.45 -10.57
CA ASP A 58 -14.49 -17.08 -11.84
C ASP A 58 -13.16 -17.84 -12.04
N PRO A 59 -12.95 -18.53 -13.19
CA PRO A 59 -11.71 -19.23 -13.54
C PRO A 59 -10.45 -18.37 -13.35
N VAL A 60 -10.56 -17.04 -13.52
CA VAL A 60 -9.49 -16.07 -13.31
C VAL A 60 -8.91 -16.15 -11.89
N TYR A 61 -9.72 -16.41 -10.87
CA TYR A 61 -9.22 -16.54 -9.49
C TYR A 61 -8.34 -17.77 -9.28
N LYS A 62 -8.59 -18.87 -10.01
CA LYS A 62 -7.74 -20.08 -9.98
C LYS A 62 -6.36 -19.80 -10.56
N GLU A 63 -6.31 -19.02 -11.64
CA GLU A 63 -5.06 -18.59 -12.26
C GLU A 63 -4.28 -17.62 -11.35
N ILE A 64 -4.98 -16.69 -10.70
CA ILE A 64 -4.38 -15.78 -9.71
C ILE A 64 -3.82 -16.57 -8.52
N ALA A 65 -4.54 -17.60 -8.04
CA ALA A 65 -4.07 -18.46 -6.97
C ALA A 65 -2.79 -19.21 -7.36
N PHE A 66 -2.71 -19.73 -8.60
CA PHE A 66 -1.50 -20.36 -9.12
C PHE A 66 -0.32 -19.38 -9.17
N ALA A 67 -0.53 -18.18 -9.74
CA ALA A 67 0.48 -17.14 -9.78
C ALA A 67 0.96 -16.72 -8.38
N ASN A 68 0.04 -16.58 -7.41
CA ASN A 68 0.38 -16.30 -6.03
C ASN A 68 1.25 -17.40 -5.40
N GLY A 69 0.98 -18.66 -5.73
CA GLY A 69 1.79 -19.81 -5.32
C GLY A 69 3.21 -19.74 -5.86
N CYS A 70 3.39 -19.42 -7.15
CA CYS A 70 4.71 -19.21 -7.74
C CYS A 70 5.47 -18.07 -7.06
N ILE A 71 4.84 -16.90 -6.90
CA ILE A 71 5.45 -15.73 -6.27
C ILE A 71 5.86 -15.99 -4.82
N ASN A 72 5.10 -16.81 -4.09
CA ASN A 72 5.43 -17.20 -2.71
C ASN A 72 6.75 -17.98 -2.61
N ARG A 73 7.07 -18.78 -3.64
CA ARG A 73 8.29 -19.60 -3.72
C ARG A 73 9.52 -18.82 -4.18
N MET A 74 9.35 -17.63 -4.77
CA MET A 74 10.47 -16.85 -5.32
C MET A 74 11.46 -16.36 -4.24
N GLY A 75 12.74 -16.32 -4.63
CA GLY A 75 13.82 -15.67 -3.91
C GLY A 75 13.71 -14.14 -3.92
N LYS A 76 14.45 -13.45 -3.05
CA LYS A 76 14.45 -11.97 -3.01
C LYS A 76 14.99 -11.37 -4.31
N ASP A 77 16.05 -11.96 -4.86
CA ASP A 77 16.70 -11.46 -6.07
C ASP A 77 15.85 -11.75 -7.32
N GLU A 78 15.18 -12.90 -7.37
CA GLU A 78 14.20 -13.21 -8.41
C GLU A 78 13.02 -12.24 -8.40
N LEU A 79 12.49 -11.91 -7.21
CA LEU A 79 11.43 -10.92 -7.06
C LEU A 79 11.89 -9.54 -7.57
N LYS A 80 13.12 -9.12 -7.24
CA LYS A 80 13.69 -7.87 -7.74
C LYS A 80 13.88 -7.91 -9.25
N ALA A 81 14.44 -8.98 -9.81
CA ALA A 81 14.63 -9.12 -11.25
C ALA A 81 13.30 -8.99 -12.01
N LYS A 82 12.24 -9.66 -11.52
CA LYS A 82 10.89 -9.54 -12.10
C LYS A 82 10.28 -8.16 -11.94
N LEU A 83 10.46 -7.50 -10.79
CA LEU A 83 9.98 -6.13 -10.61
C LEU A 83 10.74 -5.14 -11.53
N THR A 84 12.04 -5.32 -11.72
CA THR A 84 12.85 -4.53 -12.67
C THR A 84 12.38 -4.74 -14.11
N GLU A 85 12.17 -5.99 -14.52
CA GLU A 85 11.64 -6.35 -15.86
C GLU A 85 10.30 -5.65 -16.12
N LEU A 86 9.45 -5.57 -15.10
CA LEU A 86 8.14 -4.92 -15.15
C LEU A 86 8.16 -3.41 -14.89
N LYS A 87 9.35 -2.80 -14.74
CA LYS A 87 9.55 -1.37 -14.41
C LYS A 87 8.81 -0.92 -13.14
N LEU A 88 8.76 -1.79 -12.13
CA LEU A 88 8.17 -1.51 -10.82
C LEU A 88 9.25 -1.22 -9.77
N ASP A 89 8.88 -0.52 -8.68
CA ASP A 89 9.79 -0.25 -7.56
C ASP A 89 10.33 -1.58 -6.98
N THR A 90 11.65 -1.64 -6.75
CA THR A 90 12.39 -2.80 -6.24
C THR A 90 12.85 -2.65 -4.79
N ARG A 91 12.53 -1.52 -4.14
CA ARG A 91 12.84 -1.27 -2.73
C ARG A 91 11.90 -2.01 -1.79
N GLY A 92 12.41 -2.33 -0.60
CA GLY A 92 11.69 -2.97 0.48
C GLY A 92 12.17 -4.38 0.83
N VAL A 93 11.56 -4.93 1.89
CA VAL A 93 11.77 -6.30 2.35
C VAL A 93 11.03 -7.31 1.47
N LYS A 94 11.38 -8.61 1.56
CA LYS A 94 10.88 -9.68 0.67
C LYS A 94 9.35 -9.69 0.54
N ASP A 95 8.62 -9.47 1.64
CA ASP A 95 7.16 -9.49 1.64
C ASP A 95 6.53 -8.30 0.93
N VAL A 96 7.17 -7.12 0.98
CA VAL A 96 6.76 -5.95 0.21
C VAL A 96 6.91 -6.24 -1.29
N LEU A 97 8.01 -6.87 -1.70
CA LEU A 97 8.24 -7.26 -3.10
C LEU A 97 7.22 -8.30 -3.57
N LYS A 98 6.94 -9.32 -2.75
CA LYS A 98 5.89 -10.31 -3.03
C LYS A 98 4.52 -9.64 -3.20
N LYS A 99 4.12 -8.78 -2.26
CA LYS A 99 2.83 -8.09 -2.29
C LYS A 99 2.71 -7.22 -3.55
N ARG A 100 3.77 -6.50 -3.90
CA ARG A 100 3.83 -5.67 -5.11
C ARG A 100 3.64 -6.50 -6.38
N LEU A 101 4.38 -7.61 -6.51
CA LEU A 101 4.30 -8.48 -7.69
C LEU A 101 2.94 -9.19 -7.81
N LYS A 102 2.39 -9.69 -6.69
CA LYS A 102 1.04 -10.29 -6.65
C LYS A 102 -0.03 -9.30 -7.09
N ASN A 103 0.04 -8.07 -6.57
CA ASN A 103 -0.91 -7.02 -6.91
C ASN A 103 -0.85 -6.66 -8.40
N TYR A 104 0.34 -6.64 -9.00
CA TYR A 104 0.52 -6.39 -10.43
C TYR A 104 -0.22 -7.44 -11.27
N TYR A 105 0.05 -8.74 -11.06
CA TYR A 105 -0.61 -9.80 -11.82
C TYR A 105 -2.11 -9.88 -11.55
N LYS A 106 -2.53 -9.65 -10.29
CA LYS A 106 -3.95 -9.55 -9.94
C LYS A 106 -4.63 -8.43 -10.74
N LYS A 107 -4.01 -7.24 -10.82
CA LYS A 107 -4.54 -6.11 -11.61
C LYS A 107 -4.57 -6.41 -13.10
N GLN A 108 -3.59 -7.11 -13.66
CA GLN A 108 -3.61 -7.47 -15.09
C GLN A 108 -4.73 -8.47 -15.41
N LYS A 109 -4.99 -9.44 -14.52
CA LYS A 109 -6.00 -10.49 -14.73
C LYS A 109 -7.44 -10.06 -14.40
N LEU A 110 -7.62 -9.13 -13.44
CA LEU A 110 -8.94 -8.62 -13.02
C LEU A 110 -9.28 -7.24 -13.61
N LYS A 111 -8.62 -6.83 -14.71
CA LYS A 111 -8.90 -5.55 -15.37
C LYS A 111 -10.31 -5.56 -15.98
N GLN A 112 -11.31 -5.26 -15.16
CA GLN A 112 -12.65 -4.89 -15.64
C GLN A 112 -12.66 -3.39 -15.98
N PRO A 113 -13.25 -2.98 -17.10
CA PRO A 113 -13.16 -1.60 -17.58
C PRO A 113 -13.85 -0.55 -16.68
N ASN A 114 -14.70 -0.94 -15.73
CA ASN A 114 -15.57 0.01 -15.01
C ASN A 114 -15.58 -0.09 -13.47
N ASP A 115 -14.62 -0.77 -12.82
CA ASP A 115 -14.68 -0.98 -11.35
C ASP A 115 -14.13 0.21 -10.51
N PHE A 116 -14.00 1.41 -11.11
CA PHE A 116 -13.53 2.62 -10.43
C PHE A 116 -14.64 3.39 -9.69
N GLU A 117 -15.87 2.86 -9.69
CA GLU A 117 -17.08 3.65 -9.43
C GLU A 117 -17.37 3.92 -7.93
N ALA A 118 -16.53 3.44 -7.01
CA ALA A 118 -16.72 3.64 -5.57
C ALA A 118 -15.42 3.82 -4.77
N TYR A 119 -14.48 4.62 -5.27
CA TYR A 119 -13.31 5.03 -4.48
C TYR A 119 -13.38 6.51 -4.13
N TYR A 120 -12.81 6.91 -2.99
CA TYR A 120 -12.70 8.32 -2.62
C TYR A 120 -11.91 9.06 -3.70
N ASP A 121 -12.38 10.23 -4.15
CA ASP A 121 -11.61 11.07 -5.07
C ASP A 121 -10.34 11.61 -4.40
N TYR A 122 -10.41 11.83 -3.09
CA TYR A 122 -9.35 12.42 -2.28
C TYR A 122 -9.09 11.65 -0.99
N ILE A 123 -7.84 11.62 -0.58
CA ILE A 123 -7.41 11.20 0.76
C ILE A 123 -6.78 12.40 1.45
N CYS A 124 -7.36 12.78 2.59
CA CYS A 124 -6.81 13.79 3.48
C CYS A 124 -5.94 13.10 4.54
N VAL A 125 -4.62 13.27 4.45
CA VAL A 125 -3.65 12.69 5.38
C VAL A 125 -3.28 13.71 6.43
N ILE A 126 -3.40 13.35 7.71
CA ILE A 126 -3.10 14.20 8.86
C ILE A 126 -2.13 13.45 9.76
N ASP A 127 -1.04 14.10 10.18
CA ASP A 127 -0.01 13.52 11.04
C ASP A 127 0.39 14.55 12.11
N PHE A 128 -0.26 14.50 13.27
CA PHE A 128 -0.03 15.50 14.32
C PHE A 128 1.28 15.27 15.05
N GLU A 129 2.02 16.36 15.29
CA GLU A 129 3.04 16.37 16.33
C GLU A 129 2.45 16.93 17.63
N ALA A 130 2.89 16.37 18.76
CA ALA A 130 2.39 16.74 20.08
C ALA A 130 3.53 16.98 21.07
N THR A 131 3.24 17.74 22.13
CA THR A 131 4.14 17.85 23.29
C THR A 131 4.43 16.46 23.85
N CYS A 132 5.66 16.22 24.33
CA CYS A 132 6.04 14.96 24.97
C CYS A 132 7.18 15.18 25.97
N GLU A 133 7.41 14.17 26.83
CA GLU A 133 8.52 14.13 27.77
C GLU A 133 9.24 12.78 27.65
N GLU A 134 10.50 12.75 28.09
CA GLU A 134 11.29 11.53 28.12
C GLU A 134 10.62 10.48 29.05
N GLY A 135 10.62 9.22 28.61
CA GLY A 135 9.99 8.12 29.36
C GLY A 135 8.51 7.88 29.03
N ASN A 136 7.85 8.78 28.28
CA ASN A 136 6.49 8.61 27.76
C ASN A 136 5.49 8.06 28.79
N THR A 137 5.35 8.76 29.91
CA THR A 137 4.45 8.34 31.00
C THR A 137 2.99 8.43 30.53
N PRO A 138 2.14 7.46 30.90
CA PRO A 138 0.75 7.41 30.43
C PRO A 138 -0.12 8.56 30.95
N ASP A 139 0.27 9.20 32.05
CA ASP A 139 -0.43 10.35 32.64
C ASP A 139 -0.04 11.68 32.00
N TYR A 140 0.89 11.67 31.03
CA TYR A 140 1.28 12.88 30.33
C TYR A 140 0.15 13.37 29.42
N ILE A 141 -0.31 14.60 29.64
CA ILE A 141 -1.32 15.24 28.79
C ILE A 141 -0.61 15.85 27.58
N HIS A 142 -0.80 15.22 26.42
CA HIS A 142 -0.28 15.67 25.14
C HIS A 142 -1.14 16.81 24.55
N GLU A 143 -0.48 17.84 24.02
CA GLU A 143 -1.10 18.94 23.29
C GLU A 143 -0.53 19.00 21.88
N ILE A 144 -1.36 19.24 20.86
CA ILE A 144 -0.92 19.37 19.47
C ILE A 144 -0.02 20.60 19.34
N ILE A 145 1.14 20.42 18.71
CA ILE A 145 2.12 21.49 18.42
C ILE A 145 2.42 21.66 16.93
N GLU A 146 1.99 20.71 16.10
CA GLU A 146 1.96 20.84 14.65
C GLU A 146 0.72 20.18 14.07
N PHE A 147 0.11 20.85 13.09
CA PHE A 147 -1.07 20.38 12.37
C PHE A 147 -0.80 20.41 10.87
N PRO A 148 -0.17 19.36 10.31
CA PRO A 148 0.00 19.21 8.87
C PRO A 148 -1.15 18.41 8.25
N ILE A 149 -1.50 18.77 7.02
CA ILE A 149 -2.48 18.08 6.18
C ILE A 149 -1.93 17.99 4.77
N VAL A 150 -2.09 16.82 4.15
CA VAL A 150 -1.77 16.59 2.74
C VAL A 150 -3.00 16.01 2.04
N LEU A 151 -3.48 16.71 1.02
CA LEU A 151 -4.59 16.27 0.18
C LEU A 151 -4.04 15.51 -1.03
N VAL A 152 -4.36 14.22 -1.12
CA VAL A 152 -3.90 13.32 -2.19
C VAL A 152 -5.07 13.00 -3.12
N ASN A 153 -4.92 13.30 -4.41
CA ASN A 153 -5.87 12.88 -5.43
C ASN A 153 -5.63 11.41 -5.77
N THR A 154 -6.65 10.57 -5.62
CA THR A 154 -6.50 9.10 -5.78
C THR A 154 -6.46 8.66 -7.24
N ARG A 155 -6.92 9.52 -8.16
CA ARG A 155 -6.94 9.27 -9.61
C ARG A 155 -5.57 9.55 -10.22
N THR A 156 -4.95 10.68 -9.85
CA THR A 156 -3.62 11.07 -10.34
C THR A 156 -2.50 10.48 -9.48
N MET A 157 -2.76 10.16 -8.21
CA MET A 157 -1.78 9.78 -7.19
C MET A 157 -0.81 10.92 -6.83
N ASP A 158 -1.20 12.16 -7.10
CA ASP A 158 -0.42 13.36 -6.79
C ASP A 158 -0.97 14.08 -5.55
N ILE A 159 -0.11 14.87 -4.93
CA ILE A 159 -0.49 15.82 -3.86
C ILE A 159 -1.08 17.06 -4.54
N GLU A 160 -2.33 17.37 -4.25
CA GLU A 160 -2.98 18.59 -4.76
C GLU A 160 -2.75 19.79 -3.85
N GLU A 161 -2.78 19.58 -2.54
CA GLU A 161 -2.65 20.67 -1.59
C GLU A 161 -1.97 20.20 -0.30
N THR A 162 -1.28 21.14 0.34
CA THR A 162 -0.70 20.96 1.66
C THR A 162 -1.08 22.13 2.56
N PHE A 163 -1.39 21.83 3.82
CA PHE A 163 -1.63 22.81 4.86
C PHE A 163 -0.73 22.46 6.03
N GLN A 164 -0.10 23.47 6.64
CA GLN A 164 0.77 23.24 7.79
C GLN A 164 0.75 24.46 8.71
N ARG A 165 0.45 24.20 9.98
CA ARG A 165 0.49 25.21 11.04
C ARG A 165 1.14 24.63 12.28
N TYR A 166 2.04 25.40 12.88
CA TYR A 166 2.41 25.18 14.27
C TYR A 166 1.26 25.62 15.17
N VAL A 167 1.17 24.98 16.33
CA VAL A 167 0.13 25.23 17.33
C VAL A 167 0.79 25.57 18.65
N ARG A 168 0.25 26.57 19.34
CA ARG A 168 0.69 26.98 20.67
C ARG A 168 -0.03 26.16 21.74
N PRO A 169 0.68 25.35 22.55
CA PRO A 169 0.09 24.65 23.69
C PRO A 169 -0.24 25.61 24.83
N GLU A 170 -1.32 25.31 25.57
CA GLU A 170 -1.87 26.15 26.64
C GLU A 170 -1.53 25.60 28.02
N LEU A 171 -1.61 24.28 28.22
CA LEU A 171 -1.36 23.64 29.52
C LEU A 171 0.14 23.57 29.82
N LYS A 172 0.94 23.16 28.84
CA LYS A 172 2.41 23.09 28.93
C LYS A 172 3.07 23.92 27.81
N PRO A 173 3.08 25.27 27.90
CA PRO A 173 3.63 26.13 26.84
C PRO A 173 5.14 25.98 26.58
N LYS A 174 5.87 25.36 27.52
CA LYS A 174 7.30 25.11 27.42
C LYS A 174 7.52 23.67 26.96
N LEU A 175 8.13 23.50 25.79
CA LEU A 175 8.51 22.20 25.26
C LEU A 175 9.67 21.62 26.07
N SER A 176 9.66 20.30 26.25
CA SER A 176 10.81 19.59 26.81
C SER A 176 11.94 19.52 25.79
N GLU A 177 13.18 19.37 26.25
CA GLU A 177 14.34 19.17 25.38
C GLU A 177 14.20 17.90 24.54
N PHE A 178 13.61 16.84 25.10
CA PHE A 178 13.31 15.60 24.39
C PHE A 178 12.35 15.85 23.21
N CYS A 179 11.27 16.59 23.44
CA CYS A 179 10.27 16.92 22.41
C CYS A 179 10.88 17.75 21.28
N ILE A 180 11.69 18.75 21.62
CA ILE A 180 12.40 19.59 20.62
C ILE A 180 13.33 18.71 19.77
N ASN A 181 14.10 17.81 20.39
CA ASN A 181 15.03 16.95 19.68
C ASN A 181 14.34 15.85 18.85
N LEU A 182 13.18 15.36 19.30
CA LEU A 182 12.41 14.33 18.59
C LEU A 182 11.70 14.90 17.35
N THR A 183 11.05 16.06 17.50
CA THR A 183 10.21 16.67 16.44
C THR A 183 10.95 17.69 15.59
N GLY A 184 12.04 18.27 16.10
CA GLY A 184 12.72 19.42 15.50
C GLY A 184 12.00 20.76 15.69
N ILE A 185 10.85 20.79 16.37
CA ILE A 185 10.07 22.00 16.57
C ILE A 185 10.66 22.84 17.70
N THR A 186 11.00 24.09 17.40
CA THR A 186 11.60 24.98 18.40
C THR A 186 10.57 25.65 19.30
N GLN A 187 11.01 26.04 20.50
CA GLN A 187 10.19 26.83 21.43
C GLN A 187 9.72 28.17 20.83
N VAL A 188 10.47 28.74 19.88
CA VAL A 188 10.09 29.99 19.21
C VAL A 188 8.95 29.75 18.22
N SER A 189 8.97 28.63 17.51
CA SER A 189 7.92 28.23 16.56
C SER A 189 6.55 28.15 17.25
N VAL A 190 6.45 27.41 18.36
CA VAL A 190 5.18 27.26 19.09
C VAL A 190 4.76 28.51 19.86
N ARG A 191 5.70 29.37 20.24
CA ARG A 191 5.39 30.61 20.97
C ARG A 191 4.68 31.63 20.07
N ASN A 192 5.11 31.71 18.82
CA ASN A 192 4.57 32.62 17.81
C ASN A 192 3.37 32.01 17.05
N ALA A 193 3.06 30.74 17.30
CA ALA A 193 1.94 30.04 16.71
C ALA A 193 0.59 30.51 17.27
N GLN A 194 -0.47 30.19 16.53
CA GLN A 194 -1.84 30.39 16.98
C GLN A 194 -2.28 29.23 17.89
N PHE A 195 -3.35 29.44 18.66
CA PHE A 195 -3.99 28.36 19.40
C PHE A 195 -4.66 27.36 18.45
N PHE A 196 -4.83 26.12 18.92
CA PHE A 196 -5.38 25.03 18.11
C PHE A 196 -6.72 25.40 17.48
N SER A 197 -7.59 26.08 18.23
CA SER A 197 -8.91 26.49 17.75
C SER A 197 -8.87 27.46 16.57
N CYS A 198 -7.83 28.27 16.44
CA CYS A 198 -7.65 29.16 15.28
C CYS A 198 -7.10 28.39 14.08
N SER A 199 -6.05 27.59 14.29
CA SER A 199 -5.47 26.75 13.22
C SER A 199 -6.48 25.76 12.64
N TYR A 200 -7.34 25.19 13.49
CA TYR A 200 -8.42 24.30 13.07
C TYR A 200 -9.47 25.02 12.21
N LYS A 201 -9.83 26.26 12.54
CA LYS A 201 -10.77 27.06 11.74
C LYS A 201 -10.17 27.51 10.41
N GLU A 202 -8.87 27.74 10.33
CA GLU A 202 -8.19 28.09 9.07
C GLU A 202 -8.16 26.90 8.10
N CYS A 203 -8.17 25.68 8.63
CA CYS A 203 -8.17 24.44 7.86
C CYS A 203 -9.54 24.09 7.25
N LEU A 204 -10.65 24.46 7.91
CA LEU A 204 -12.01 24.13 7.49
C LEU A 204 -12.53 25.05 6.37
#